data_AF-A0A9P7BK67-F1
#
_entry.id   AF-A0A9P7BK67-F1
#
_cell.length_a   1.000
_cell.length_b   1.000
_cell.length_c   1.000
_cell.angle_alpha   90.00
_cell.angle_beta   90.00
_cell.angle_gamma   90.00
#
_symmetry.space_group_name_H-M   'P 1'
#
loop_
_entity.id
_entity.type
_entity.pdbx_description
1 polymer ?
#
loop_
_entity_poly.entity_id
_entity_poly.type
_entity_poly.pdbx_seq_one_letter_code
_entity_poly.pdbx_strand_id
1 'polypeptide(L)'
;MNDGYISKYFWRRPGDKLQPHHLDLTVKGSAGSVMLWGCMRGDGPGYACTIEDGTMKASDYVYILSTTLMDSLNYYGYKQEAIYFQQDNDPKHTSKLAHAWFKENGLKEEHTFHWPAQSPHLDPIEHLWHHLKLRLSLYEGRAKGVHDLWSRIEKEWNSFTKEQCQAYIKSMPARCRAVIKAKGGYTRY
;
A
#
# COMPACT_ATOMS: atom_id res chain seq x y z
N MET A 1 31.24 -7.80 13.00
CA MET A 1 31.58 -6.40 12.70
C MET A 1 31.19 -6.10 11.26
N ASN A 2 30.08 -5.38 11.08
CA ASN A 2 29.93 -4.22 10.21
C ASN A 2 28.46 -3.80 10.30
N ASP A 3 28.17 -3.08 11.38
CA ASP A 3 26.87 -2.45 11.60
C ASP A 3 26.79 -1.22 10.68
N GLY A 4 25.86 -1.26 9.72
CA GLY A 4 25.62 -0.19 8.74
C GLY A 4 24.94 1.05 9.33
N TYR A 5 25.49 1.59 10.41
CA TYR A 5 25.20 2.93 10.90
C TYR A 5 26.34 3.85 10.46
N ILE A 6 26.05 4.84 9.62
CA ILE A 6 26.95 5.98 9.46
C ILE A 6 26.69 6.89 10.67
N SER A 7 27.54 6.76 11.69
CA SER A 7 27.59 7.67 12.83
C SER A 7 28.34 8.94 12.41
N LYS A 8 27.69 10.11 12.44
CA LYS A 8 28.43 11.36 12.61
C LYS A 8 28.80 11.45 14.09
N TYR A 9 30.08 11.61 14.39
CA TYR A 9 30.57 11.71 15.76
C TYR A 9 29.83 12.81 16.54
N PHE A 10 29.11 12.43 17.59
CA PHE A 10 28.60 13.34 18.60
C PHE A 10 29.13 12.90 19.97
N TRP A 11 29.51 13.87 20.81
CA TRP A 11 29.95 13.58 22.17
C TRP A 11 28.75 13.39 23.10
N ARG A 12 28.71 12.28 23.84
CA ARG A 12 27.71 12.06 24.90
C ARG A 12 28.32 11.44 26.15
N ARG A 13 27.71 11.70 27.31
CA ARG A 13 28.08 11.10 28.60
C ARG A 13 27.51 9.68 28.70
N PRO A 14 28.15 8.76 29.45
CA PRO A 14 27.60 7.42 29.67
C PRO A 14 26.25 7.49 30.39
N GLY A 15 25.18 7.02 29.74
CA GLY A 15 23.87 6.78 30.40
C GLY A 15 22.65 7.56 29.89
N ASP A 16 22.80 8.66 29.15
CA ASP A 16 21.60 9.34 28.60
C ASP A 16 20.87 8.47 27.54
N LYS A 17 19.68 8.89 27.11
CA LYS A 17 18.92 8.26 26.02
C LYS A 17 19.22 8.93 24.68
N LEU A 18 19.21 8.17 23.58
CA LEU A 18 19.30 8.74 22.23
C LEU A 18 18.06 9.60 21.95
N GLN A 19 18.28 10.85 21.54
CA GLN A 19 17.22 11.79 21.18
C GLN A 19 17.01 11.75 19.66
N PRO A 20 15.79 12.03 19.16
CA PRO A 20 15.47 11.93 17.72
C PRO A 20 16.36 12.76 16.79
N HIS A 21 16.93 13.87 17.27
CA HIS A 21 17.87 14.72 16.51
C HIS A 21 19.31 14.20 16.49
N HIS A 22 19.60 13.07 17.14
CA HIS A 22 20.88 12.33 17.04
C HIS A 22 20.87 11.29 15.91
N LEU A 23 19.79 11.19 15.14
CA LEU A 23 19.59 10.21 14.07
C LEU A 23 19.33 10.93 12.75
N ASP A 24 20.24 10.81 11.78
CA ASP A 24 19.94 11.17 10.39
C ASP A 24 19.07 10.06 9.77
N LEU A 25 17.73 10.24 9.79
CA LEU A 25 16.78 9.37 9.09
C LEU A 25 17.01 9.47 7.58
N THR A 26 17.80 8.55 7.03
CA THR A 26 18.04 8.48 5.58
C THR A 26 16.88 7.75 4.90
N VAL A 27 16.27 8.40 3.90
CA VAL A 27 15.03 7.96 3.23
C VAL A 27 15.25 6.82 2.22
N LYS A 28 16.50 6.45 1.92
CA LYS A 28 16.85 5.28 1.09
C LYS A 28 18.05 4.56 1.70
N GLY A 29 17.79 3.42 2.35
CA GLY A 29 18.84 2.50 2.78
C GLY A 29 19.33 1.64 1.61
N SER A 30 20.60 1.24 1.63
CA SER A 30 21.22 0.32 0.67
C SER A 30 20.73 -1.14 0.77
N ALA A 31 19.69 -1.40 1.57
CA ALA A 31 19.20 -2.73 1.92
C ALA A 31 18.17 -3.31 0.91
N GLY A 32 17.96 -2.63 -0.22
CA GLY A 32 16.94 -2.98 -1.21
C GLY A 32 15.53 -2.51 -0.80
N SER A 33 14.62 -2.52 -1.77
CA SER A 33 13.21 -2.16 -1.59
C SER A 33 12.34 -3.13 -2.37
N VAL A 34 11.17 -3.47 -1.81
CA VAL A 34 10.15 -4.25 -2.50
C VAL A 34 9.05 -3.30 -2.95
N MET A 35 8.70 -3.34 -4.23
CA MET A 35 7.49 -2.72 -4.76
C MET A 35 6.36 -3.75 -4.70
N LEU A 36 5.20 -3.36 -4.19
CA LEU A 36 4.09 -4.25 -3.85
C LEU A 36 2.81 -3.75 -4.51
N TRP A 37 2.00 -4.68 -5.00
CA TRP A 37 0.59 -4.47 -5.31
C TRP A 37 -0.27 -5.30 -4.36
N GLY A 38 -1.39 -4.75 -3.91
CA GLY A 38 -2.39 -5.46 -3.13
C GLY A 38 -3.72 -4.73 -3.15
N CYS A 39 -4.79 -5.41 -2.74
CA CYS A 39 -6.11 -4.82 -2.63
C CYS A 39 -6.72 -5.05 -1.24
N MET A 40 -7.69 -4.23 -0.85
CA MET A 40 -8.41 -4.35 0.42
C MET A 40 -9.91 -4.36 0.17
N ARG A 41 -10.65 -5.18 0.92
CA ARG A 41 -12.12 -5.24 0.91
C ARG A 41 -12.68 -5.17 2.33
N GLY A 42 -13.99 -5.01 2.44
CA GLY A 42 -14.69 -5.06 3.72
C GLY A 42 -14.66 -6.41 4.44
N ASP A 43 -14.16 -7.47 3.80
CA ASP A 43 -13.97 -8.79 4.40
C ASP A 43 -12.51 -9.11 4.75
N GLY A 44 -11.57 -8.24 4.39
CA GLY A 44 -10.15 -8.45 4.65
C GLY A 44 -9.24 -7.99 3.49
N PRO A 45 -7.92 -8.16 3.66
CA PRO A 45 -6.96 -7.95 2.58
C PRO A 45 -7.17 -8.97 1.46
N GLY A 46 -6.92 -8.60 0.21
CA GLY A 46 -6.75 -9.55 -0.89
C GLY A 46 -5.36 -10.15 -0.92
N TYR A 47 -5.09 -10.94 -1.94
CA TYR A 47 -3.73 -11.32 -2.26
C TYR A 47 -2.89 -10.08 -2.60
N ALA A 48 -1.60 -10.20 -2.32
CA ALA A 48 -0.61 -9.18 -2.62
C ALA A 48 0.56 -9.84 -3.36
N CYS A 49 1.20 -9.10 -4.26
CA CYS A 49 2.30 -9.59 -5.08
C CYS A 49 3.41 -8.55 -5.24
N THR A 50 4.63 -9.03 -5.44
CA THR A 50 5.79 -8.17 -5.69
C THR A 50 5.90 -7.78 -7.14
N ILE A 51 6.32 -6.54 -7.39
CA ILE A 51 6.70 -6.06 -8.72
C ILE A 51 8.22 -6.19 -8.86
N GLU A 52 8.66 -7.21 -9.59
CA GLU A 52 10.06 -7.68 -9.64
C GLU A 52 11.03 -6.63 -10.22
N ASP A 53 10.62 -5.94 -11.29
CA ASP A 53 11.46 -4.94 -11.99
C ASP A 53 11.57 -3.61 -11.21
N GLY A 54 10.92 -3.48 -10.05
CA GLY A 54 10.88 -2.25 -9.26
C GLY A 54 10.16 -1.07 -9.94
N THR A 55 9.60 -1.29 -11.13
CA THR A 55 8.73 -0.37 -11.87
C THR A 55 7.67 -1.18 -12.59
N MET A 56 6.41 -0.98 -12.23
CA MET A 56 5.30 -1.64 -12.91
C MET A 56 5.14 -1.11 -14.34
N LYS A 57 4.86 -1.95 -15.33
CA LYS A 57 4.40 -1.56 -16.67
C LYS A 57 2.89 -1.75 -16.77
N ALA A 58 2.26 -1.19 -17.81
CA ALA A 58 0.83 -1.41 -18.03
C ALA A 58 0.49 -2.90 -18.27
N SER A 59 1.39 -3.65 -18.91
CA SER A 59 1.27 -5.11 -19.08
C SER A 59 1.29 -5.84 -17.74
N ASP A 60 2.20 -5.45 -16.84
CA ASP A 60 2.33 -6.06 -15.53
C ASP A 60 1.09 -5.77 -14.69
N TYR A 61 0.54 -4.55 -14.81
CA TYR A 61 -0.72 -4.19 -14.17
C TYR A 61 -1.88 -5.07 -14.64
N VAL A 62 -2.06 -5.26 -15.95
CA VAL A 62 -3.11 -6.13 -16.48
C VAL A 62 -2.89 -7.60 -16.10
N TYR A 63 -1.65 -8.06 -16.03
CA TYR A 63 -1.33 -9.38 -15.50
C TYR A 63 -1.75 -9.53 -14.03
N ILE A 64 -1.45 -8.53 -13.19
CA ILE A 64 -1.87 -8.48 -11.78
C ILE A 64 -3.40 -8.46 -11.65
N LEU A 65 -4.10 -7.71 -12.49
CA LEU A 65 -5.56 -7.71 -12.52
C LEU A 65 -6.12 -9.09 -12.90
N SER A 66 -5.51 -9.75 -13.88
CA SER A 66 -5.93 -11.08 -14.35
C SER A 66 -5.64 -12.21 -13.36
N THR A 67 -4.71 -11.98 -12.42
CA THR A 67 -4.25 -12.98 -11.47
C THR A 67 -4.60 -12.56 -10.05
N THR A 68 -3.77 -11.73 -9.42
CA THR A 68 -3.87 -11.35 -8.00
C THR A 68 -5.24 -10.77 -7.64
N LEU A 69 -5.83 -9.92 -8.49
CA LEU A 69 -7.18 -9.41 -8.25
C LEU A 69 -8.24 -10.51 -8.41
N MET A 70 -8.27 -11.24 -9.52
CA MET A 70 -9.28 -12.29 -9.76
C MET A 70 -9.21 -13.41 -8.70
N ASP A 71 -8.01 -13.82 -8.32
CA ASP A 71 -7.80 -14.81 -7.26
C ASP A 71 -8.32 -14.28 -5.90
N SER A 72 -8.12 -12.98 -5.63
CA SER A 72 -8.69 -12.35 -4.44
C SER A 72 -10.21 -12.35 -4.46
N LEU A 73 -10.83 -12.06 -5.60
CA LEU A 73 -12.30 -12.07 -5.71
C LEU A 73 -12.84 -13.49 -5.54
N ASN A 74 -12.22 -14.47 -6.19
CA ASN A 74 -12.57 -15.88 -6.08
C ASN A 74 -12.47 -16.39 -4.63
N TYR A 75 -11.39 -16.08 -3.92
CA TYR A 75 -11.21 -16.50 -2.53
C TYR A 75 -12.37 -16.04 -1.63
N TYR A 76 -12.87 -14.83 -1.85
CA TYR A 76 -13.99 -14.26 -1.08
C TYR A 76 -15.37 -14.52 -1.71
N GLY A 77 -15.45 -15.24 -2.84
CA GLY A 77 -16.71 -15.55 -3.52
C GLY A 77 -17.37 -14.34 -4.20
N TYR A 78 -16.61 -13.30 -4.55
CA TYR A 78 -17.11 -12.14 -5.28
C TYR A 78 -17.09 -12.39 -6.79
N LYS A 79 -18.16 -11.94 -7.46
CA LYS A 79 -18.19 -11.80 -8.92
C LYS A 79 -17.67 -10.42 -9.30
N GLN A 80 -16.78 -10.34 -10.28
CA GLN A 80 -16.17 -9.08 -10.71
C GLN A 80 -17.19 -8.05 -11.24
N GLU A 81 -18.33 -8.48 -11.76
CA GLU A 81 -19.40 -7.58 -12.22
C GLU A 81 -20.16 -6.92 -11.06
N ALA A 82 -20.03 -7.47 -9.85
CA ALA A 82 -20.73 -7.04 -8.65
C ALA A 82 -19.87 -6.15 -7.73
N ILE A 83 -18.62 -5.85 -8.10
CA ILE A 83 -17.73 -5.03 -7.26
C ILE A 83 -17.67 -3.58 -7.73
N TYR A 84 -17.33 -2.71 -6.78
CA TYR A 84 -16.77 -1.40 -7.07
C TYR A 84 -15.25 -1.49 -6.90
N PHE A 85 -14.50 -1.22 -7.96
CA PHE A 85 -13.05 -1.35 -7.94
C PHE A 85 -12.40 0.03 -7.91
N GLN A 86 -11.89 0.46 -6.77
CA GLN A 86 -11.20 1.75 -6.68
C GLN A 86 -9.70 1.58 -6.94
N GLN A 87 -9.14 2.50 -7.74
CA GLN A 87 -7.71 2.67 -8.01
C GLN A 87 -7.38 4.17 -8.08
N ASP A 88 -6.09 4.52 -8.06
CA ASP A 88 -5.63 5.89 -8.32
C ASP A 88 -5.48 6.15 -9.84
N ASN A 89 -5.09 7.38 -10.19
CA ASN A 89 -4.91 7.81 -11.58
C ASN A 89 -3.46 7.61 -12.08
N ASP A 90 -2.71 6.60 -11.59
CA ASP A 90 -1.41 6.27 -12.19
C ASP A 90 -1.59 6.00 -13.71
N PRO A 91 -0.71 6.52 -14.59
CA PRO A 91 -0.81 6.32 -16.03
C PRO A 91 -0.98 4.86 -16.48
N LYS A 92 -0.51 3.88 -15.69
CA LYS A 92 -0.68 2.44 -15.97
C LYS A 92 -2.11 1.99 -15.72
N HIS A 93 -2.73 2.52 -14.67
CA HIS A 93 -4.10 2.22 -14.26
C HIS A 93 -5.12 2.82 -15.23
N THR A 94 -4.81 3.97 -15.82
CA THR A 94 -5.61 4.65 -16.86
C THR A 94 -5.13 4.36 -18.28
N SER A 95 -4.30 3.34 -18.47
CA SER A 95 -3.77 2.99 -19.79
C SER A 95 -4.87 2.37 -20.67
N LYS A 96 -4.74 2.50 -21.99
CA LYS A 96 -5.66 1.84 -22.94
C LYS A 96 -5.76 0.33 -22.70
N LEU A 97 -4.65 -0.29 -22.28
CA LEU A 97 -4.58 -1.71 -21.98
C LEU A 97 -5.41 -2.07 -20.73
N ALA A 98 -5.31 -1.27 -19.67
CA ALA A 98 -6.14 -1.44 -18.48
C ALA A 98 -7.63 -1.24 -18.79
N HIS A 99 -7.99 -0.18 -19.53
CA HIS A 99 -9.37 0.06 -19.98
C HIS A 99 -9.94 -1.11 -20.78
N ALA A 100 -9.19 -1.63 -21.76
CA ALA A 100 -9.59 -2.80 -22.54
C ALA A 100 -9.84 -4.01 -21.63
N TRP A 101 -8.92 -4.27 -20.69
CA TRP A 101 -9.06 -5.37 -19.74
C TRP A 101 -10.32 -5.23 -18.87
N PHE A 102 -10.61 -4.05 -18.30
CA PHE A 102 -11.82 -3.85 -17.48
C PHE A 102 -13.09 -4.13 -18.29
N LYS A 103 -13.16 -3.62 -19.53
CA LYS A 103 -14.28 -3.84 -20.44
C LYS A 103 -14.47 -5.31 -20.79
N GLU A 104 -13.39 -6.03 -21.09
CA GLU A 104 -13.41 -7.45 -21.46
C GLU A 104 -13.78 -8.37 -20.29
N ASN A 105 -13.46 -7.97 -19.05
CA ASN A 105 -13.70 -8.76 -17.84
C ASN A 105 -14.96 -8.35 -17.06
N GLY A 106 -15.82 -7.50 -17.63
CA GLY A 106 -17.11 -7.16 -17.03
C GLY A 106 -17.03 -6.22 -15.81
N LEU A 107 -15.87 -5.61 -15.57
CA LEU A 107 -15.75 -4.53 -14.59
C LEU A 107 -16.23 -3.23 -15.23
N LYS A 108 -17.18 -2.59 -14.55
CA LYS A 108 -17.80 -1.35 -14.98
C LYS A 108 -16.84 -0.18 -14.85
N GLU A 109 -16.59 0.56 -15.93
CA GLU A 109 -15.67 1.71 -15.90
C GLU A 109 -16.15 2.80 -14.91
N GLU A 110 -17.46 2.99 -14.78
CA GLU A 110 -18.06 3.92 -13.84
C GLU A 110 -17.77 3.56 -12.37
N HIS A 111 -17.44 2.30 -12.10
CA HIS A 111 -17.05 1.81 -10.79
C HIS A 111 -15.54 1.98 -10.51
N THR A 112 -14.77 2.45 -11.49
CA THR A 112 -13.30 2.42 -11.48
C THR A 112 -12.63 3.77 -11.67
N PHE A 113 -13.10 4.62 -12.60
CA PHE A 113 -12.27 5.72 -13.13
C PHE A 113 -12.59 7.14 -12.62
N HIS A 114 -13.46 7.30 -11.62
CA HIS A 114 -13.78 8.60 -11.05
C HIS A 114 -13.03 8.85 -9.72
N TRP A 115 -11.71 9.11 -9.80
CA TRP A 115 -10.90 9.48 -8.64
C TRP A 115 -10.27 10.88 -8.79
N PRO A 116 -10.29 11.74 -7.76
CA PRO A 116 -9.58 13.01 -7.81
C PRO A 116 -8.06 12.80 -7.81
N ALA A 117 -7.35 13.53 -8.67
CA ALA A 117 -5.89 13.48 -8.71
C ALA A 117 -5.27 13.87 -7.36
N GLN A 118 -4.09 13.32 -7.06
CA GLN A 118 -3.28 13.67 -5.87
C GLN A 118 -4.04 13.57 -4.53
N SER A 119 -4.94 12.58 -4.40
CA SER A 119 -5.77 12.41 -3.21
C SER A 119 -5.50 11.09 -2.46
N PRO A 120 -4.25 10.81 -2.04
CA PRO A 120 -3.96 9.57 -1.30
C PRO A 120 -4.68 9.52 0.05
N HIS A 121 -4.98 10.68 0.64
CA HIS A 121 -5.78 10.80 1.87
C HIS A 121 -7.22 10.27 1.71
N LEU A 122 -7.73 10.21 0.47
CA LEU A 122 -9.03 9.61 0.18
C LEU A 122 -8.92 8.11 -0.04
N ASP A 123 -7.75 7.49 -0.10
CA ASP A 123 -7.64 6.05 -0.32
C ASP A 123 -7.61 5.30 1.03
N PRO A 124 -8.59 4.43 1.33
CA PRO A 124 -8.57 3.61 2.54
C PRO A 124 -7.36 2.69 2.64
N ILE A 125 -6.82 2.20 1.52
CA ILE A 125 -5.71 1.23 1.53
C ILE A 125 -4.41 1.86 2.01
N GLU A 126 -4.24 3.17 1.88
CA GLU A 126 -3.07 3.89 2.40
C GLU A 126 -2.92 3.76 3.92
N HIS A 127 -4.04 3.63 4.64
CA HIS A 127 -3.99 3.35 6.09
C HIS A 127 -3.49 1.93 6.38
N LEU A 128 -3.87 0.97 5.53
CA LEU A 128 -3.40 -0.40 5.64
C LEU A 128 -1.92 -0.49 5.29
N TRP A 129 -1.44 0.23 4.27
CA TRP A 129 -0.02 0.38 3.96
C TRP A 129 0.78 1.03 5.09
N HIS A 130 0.24 2.08 5.71
CA HIS A 130 0.86 2.72 6.86
C HIS A 130 1.00 1.75 8.03
N HIS A 131 -0.08 1.03 8.37
CA HIS A 131 -0.05 0.05 9.45
C HIS A 131 0.89 -1.13 9.13
N LEU A 132 0.96 -1.57 7.87
CA LEU A 132 1.92 -2.60 7.46
C LEU A 132 3.36 -2.15 7.72
N LYS A 133 3.71 -0.94 7.27
CA LYS A 133 5.05 -0.36 7.50
C LYS A 133 5.37 -0.22 8.98
N LEU A 134 4.38 0.14 9.80
CA LEU A 134 4.53 0.21 11.25
C LEU A 134 4.79 -1.18 11.86
N ARG A 135 4.02 -2.20 11.49
CA ARG A 135 4.23 -3.58 11.97
C ARG A 135 5.62 -4.08 11.59
N LEU A 136 6.06 -3.82 10.36
CA LEU A 136 7.41 -4.18 9.89
C LEU A 136 8.52 -3.45 10.65
N SER A 137 8.30 -2.20 11.08
CA SER A 137 9.31 -1.44 11.83
C SER A 137 9.47 -1.91 13.28
N LEU A 138 8.52 -2.68 13.80
CA LEU A 138 8.57 -3.29 15.14
C LEU A 138 9.37 -4.59 15.20
N TYR A 139 9.77 -5.17 14.05
CA TYR A 139 10.58 -6.38 14.03
C TYR A 139 11.97 -6.11 14.64
N GLU A 140 12.47 -7.10 15.39
CA GLU A 140 13.85 -7.07 15.87
C GLU A 140 14.83 -7.22 14.69
N GLY A 141 15.60 -6.17 14.45
CA GLY A 141 16.58 -6.13 13.38
C GLY A 141 16.00 -5.94 11.97
N ARG A 142 16.84 -5.46 11.06
CA ARG A 142 16.47 -5.24 9.65
C ARG A 142 16.25 -6.57 8.94
N ALA A 143 15.46 -6.55 7.87
CA ALA A 143 15.38 -7.68 6.96
C ALA A 143 16.75 -7.98 6.36
N LYS A 144 17.12 -9.26 6.31
CA LYS A 144 18.43 -9.72 5.82
C LYS A 144 18.54 -9.74 4.29
N GLY A 145 17.43 -9.50 3.60
CA GLY A 145 17.34 -9.43 2.14
C GLY A 145 15.88 -9.36 1.68
N VAL A 146 15.67 -9.31 0.36
CA VAL A 146 14.35 -9.18 -0.27
C VAL A 146 13.42 -10.34 0.12
N HIS A 147 13.92 -11.57 0.18
CA HIS A 147 13.11 -12.73 0.54
C HIS A 147 12.63 -12.70 2.01
N ASP A 148 13.51 -12.34 2.95
CA ASP A 148 13.14 -12.16 4.36
C ASP A 148 12.15 -10.98 4.50
N LEU A 149 12.37 -9.88 3.78
CA LEU A 149 11.43 -8.77 3.76
C LEU A 149 10.06 -9.19 3.23
N TRP A 150 10.01 -9.97 2.15
CA TRP A 150 8.76 -10.51 1.60
C TRP A 150 8.04 -11.42 2.60
N SER A 151 8.75 -12.35 3.25
CA SER A 151 8.16 -13.24 4.25
C SER A 151 7.53 -12.46 5.42
N ARG A 152 8.20 -11.39 5.89
CA ARG A 152 7.64 -10.51 6.91
C ARG A 152 6.42 -9.75 6.39
N ILE A 153 6.46 -9.22 5.17
CA ILE A 153 5.33 -8.53 4.53
C ILE A 153 4.13 -9.47 4.44
N GLU A 154 4.31 -10.67 3.90
CA GLU A 154 3.26 -11.66 3.72
C GLU A 154 2.61 -12.03 5.05
N LYS A 155 3.41 -12.27 6.09
CA LYS A 155 2.91 -12.57 7.44
C LYS A 155 2.07 -11.42 8.00
N GLU A 156 2.59 -10.19 7.95
CA GLU A 156 1.88 -9.04 8.52
C GLU A 156 0.64 -8.66 7.71
N TRP A 157 0.72 -8.74 6.38
CA TRP A 157 -0.40 -8.49 5.47
C TRP A 157 -1.57 -9.43 5.74
N ASN A 158 -1.30 -10.74 5.85
CA ASN A 158 -2.32 -11.75 6.11
C ASN A 158 -2.88 -11.70 7.54
N SER A 159 -2.27 -10.91 8.43
CA SER A 159 -2.78 -10.71 9.79
C SER A 159 -3.74 -9.51 9.93
N PHE A 160 -4.02 -8.78 8.85
CA PHE A 160 -5.06 -7.75 8.88
C PHE A 160 -6.45 -8.37 8.97
N THR A 161 -7.23 -7.91 9.94
CA THR A 161 -8.58 -8.45 10.17
C THR A 161 -9.63 -7.75 9.33
N LYS A 162 -10.77 -8.41 9.19
CA LYS A 162 -11.99 -7.85 8.61
C LYS A 162 -12.38 -6.54 9.29
N GLU A 163 -12.35 -6.49 10.62
CA GLU A 163 -12.73 -5.33 11.42
C GLU A 163 -11.84 -4.13 11.13
N GLN A 164 -10.52 -4.35 10.96
CA GLN A 164 -9.57 -3.30 10.61
C GLN A 164 -9.88 -2.74 9.21
N CYS A 165 -10.07 -3.61 8.22
CA CYS A 165 -10.38 -3.20 6.86
C CYS A 165 -11.71 -2.43 6.78
N GLN A 166 -12.73 -2.91 7.49
CA GLN A 166 -14.01 -2.22 7.59
C GLN A 166 -13.89 -0.85 8.26
N ALA A 167 -13.09 -0.72 9.32
CA ALA A 167 -12.90 0.56 9.99
C ALA A 167 -12.29 1.60 9.02
N TYR A 168 -11.31 1.21 8.21
CA TYR A 168 -10.74 2.09 7.19
C TYR A 168 -11.74 2.47 6.11
N ILE A 169 -12.50 1.51 5.58
CA ILE A 169 -13.54 1.78 4.57
C ILE A 169 -14.65 2.69 5.13
N LYS A 170 -15.14 2.40 6.35
CA LYS A 170 -16.18 3.19 7.03
C LYS A 170 -15.75 4.62 7.35
N SER A 171 -14.44 4.91 7.32
CA SER A 171 -13.93 6.28 7.49
C SER A 171 -14.15 7.17 6.26
N MET A 172 -14.41 6.60 5.08
CA MET A 172 -14.52 7.34 3.82
C MET A 172 -15.52 8.51 3.83
N PRO A 173 -16.75 8.36 4.33
CA PRO A 173 -17.67 9.50 4.38
C PRO A 173 -17.13 10.67 5.20
N ALA A 174 -16.38 10.41 6.27
CA ALA A 174 -15.76 11.46 7.08
C ALA A 174 -14.59 12.13 6.34
N ARG A 175 -13.76 11.35 5.62
CA ARG A 175 -12.68 11.87 4.78
C ARG A 175 -13.20 12.76 3.67
N CYS A 176 -14.21 12.30 2.93
CA CYS A 176 -14.84 13.10 1.87
C CYS A 176 -15.39 14.43 2.42
N ARG A 177 -16.08 14.40 3.58
CA ARG A 177 -16.53 15.63 4.25
C ARG A 177 -15.39 16.56 4.64
N ALA A 178 -14.27 16.01 5.12
CA ALA A 178 -13.10 16.81 5.47
C ALA A 178 -12.49 17.49 4.23
N VAL A 179 -12.38 16.78 3.11
CA VAL A 179 -11.88 17.34 1.84
C VAL A 179 -12.81 18.42 1.29
N ILE A 180 -14.14 18.18 1.31
CA ILE A 180 -15.14 19.17 0.91
C ILE A 180 -15.03 20.42 1.78
N LYS A 181 -14.91 20.26 3.11
CA LYS A 181 -14.71 21.38 4.04
C LYS A 181 -13.40 22.13 3.78
N ALA A 182 -12.35 21.41 3.40
CA ALA A 182 -11.06 21.98 3.01
C ALA A 182 -11.06 22.55 1.57
N LYS A 183 -12.20 22.51 0.86
CA LYS A 183 -12.31 22.94 -0.55
C LYS A 183 -11.30 22.25 -1.48
N GLY A 184 -11.05 20.96 -1.25
CA GLY A 184 -10.06 20.19 -2.00
C GLY A 184 -8.63 20.28 -1.45
N GLY A 185 -8.41 21.02 -0.35
CA GLY A 185 -7.11 21.11 0.32
C GLY A 185 -6.76 19.87 1.16
N TYR A 186 -5.54 19.87 1.71
CA TYR A 186 -5.01 18.81 2.57
C TYR A 186 -5.88 18.60 3.83
N THR A 187 -6.00 17.33 4.25
CA THR A 187 -6.72 16.94 5.47
C THR A 187 -5.82 16.15 6.41
N ARG A 188 -6.25 15.94 7.66
CA ARG A 188 -5.50 15.15 8.65
C ARG A 188 -5.52 13.63 8.42
N TYR A 189 -6.27 13.19 7.40
CA TYR A 189 -6.35 11.78 7.00
C TYR A 189 -5.23 11.41 6.03
#